data_AF-A0A2K0TM23-F1
#
_entry.id   AF-A0A2K0TM23-F1
#
_cell.length_a   1.000
_cell.length_b   1.000
_cell.length_c   1.000
_cell.angle_alpha   90.00
_cell.angle_beta   90.00
_cell.angle_gamma   90.00
#
_symmetry.space_group_name_H-M   'P 1'
#
loop_
_entity.id
_entity.type
_entity.pdbx_description
1 polymer ?
#
loop_
_entity_poly.entity_id
_entity_poly.type
_entity_poly.pdbx_seq_one_letter_code
_entity_poly.pdbx_strand_id
1 'polypeptide(L)'
;MIDAAIEAGVKHFYPSEFGNDIDQPEFVNARYYVDKMLTRKHLRTKAKDYPDFSYTMVHIGLFAESFALGDEFGVDRAAKTFTWFGNPEMEASFSSMAE
;
A
#
# COMPACT_ATOMS: atom_id res chain seq x y z
N MET A 1 -17.33 -2.58 -3.00
CA MET A 1 -16.59 -3.08 -4.19
C MET A 1 -16.34 -4.58 -4.12
N ILE A 2 -15.79 -5.12 -3.03
CA ILE A 2 -15.53 -6.58 -2.90
C ILE A 2 -16.80 -7.41 -3.15
N ASP A 3 -17.90 -7.11 -2.46
CA ASP A 3 -19.15 -7.87 -2.62
C ASP A 3 -19.71 -7.77 -4.05
N ALA A 4 -19.73 -6.58 -4.63
CA ALA A 4 -20.17 -6.36 -5.99
C ALA A 4 -19.29 -7.08 -7.03
N ALA A 5 -17.98 -7.16 -6.80
CA ALA A 5 -17.05 -7.89 -7.66
C ALA A 5 -17.36 -9.40 -7.63
N ILE A 6 -17.62 -9.94 -6.44
CA ILE A 6 -18.02 -11.35 -6.26
C ILE A 6 -19.36 -11.61 -6.96
N GLU A 7 -20.35 -10.75 -6.76
CA GLU A 7 -21.67 -10.84 -7.40
C GLU A 7 -21.57 -10.78 -8.94
N ALA A 8 -20.67 -9.95 -9.47
CA ALA A 8 -20.37 -9.85 -10.90
C ALA A 8 -19.55 -11.04 -11.44
N GLY A 9 -19.16 -12.00 -10.60
CA GLY A 9 -18.42 -13.19 -11.02
C GLY A 9 -16.91 -13.00 -11.17
N VAL A 10 -16.33 -11.93 -10.61
CA VAL A 10 -14.86 -11.75 -10.56
C VAL A 10 -14.24 -12.94 -9.83
N LYS A 11 -13.17 -13.50 -10.38
CA LYS A 11 -12.45 -14.65 -9.81
C LYS A 11 -11.19 -14.24 -9.04
N HIS A 12 -10.57 -13.10 -9.38
CA HIS A 12 -9.38 -12.61 -8.69
C HIS A 12 -9.45 -11.10 -8.45
N PHE A 13 -9.26 -10.66 -7.21
CA PHE A 13 -9.34 -9.25 -6.82
C PHE A 13 -8.01 -8.70 -6.31
N TYR A 14 -7.70 -7.46 -6.68
CA TYR A 14 -6.53 -6.72 -6.21
C TYR A 14 -7.01 -5.52 -5.37
N PRO A 15 -6.98 -5.60 -4.03
CA PRO A 15 -7.32 -4.47 -3.18
C PRO A 15 -6.28 -3.34 -3.32
N SER A 16 -6.66 -2.13 -2.94
CA SER A 16 -5.78 -0.96 -2.90
C SER A 16 -4.75 -1.10 -1.78
N GLU A 17 -3.66 -1.84 -2.03
CA GLU A 17 -2.62 -2.18 -1.04
C GLU A 17 -1.21 -1.70 -1.41
N PHE A 18 -1.10 -0.97 -2.53
CA PHE A 18 0.12 -0.52 -3.24
C PHE A 18 1.08 0.37 -2.43
N GLY A 19 1.49 -0.11 -1.27
CA GLY A 19 2.30 0.58 -0.28
C GLY A 19 3.12 -0.43 0.52
N ASN A 20 3.31 -0.14 1.81
CA ASN A 20 3.96 -1.02 2.76
C ASN A 20 3.05 -2.19 3.18
N ASP A 21 3.67 -3.28 3.66
CA ASP A 21 2.91 -4.33 4.34
C ASP A 21 2.48 -3.85 5.74
N ILE A 22 1.18 -3.62 5.89
CA ILE A 22 0.61 -3.11 7.14
C ILE A 22 0.30 -4.21 8.17
N ASP A 23 0.50 -5.50 7.85
CA ASP A 23 0.34 -6.58 8.85
C ASP A 23 1.50 -6.62 9.87
N GLN A 24 2.54 -5.79 9.68
CA GLN A 24 3.65 -5.68 10.63
C GLN A 24 3.19 -5.05 11.96
N PRO A 25 3.72 -5.50 13.12
CA PRO A 25 3.28 -5.06 14.45
C PRO A 25 3.21 -3.54 14.64
N GLU A 26 4.12 -2.81 14.01
CA GLU A 26 4.26 -1.35 14.05
C GLU A 26 3.05 -0.63 13.42
N PHE A 27 2.38 -1.29 12.47
CA PHE A 27 1.31 -0.70 11.67
C PHE A 27 -0.09 -1.16 12.06
N VAL A 28 -0.22 -2.29 12.78
CA VAL A 28 -1.52 -2.89 13.14
C VAL A 28 -2.46 -1.90 13.84
N ASN A 29 -1.92 -1.00 14.67
CA ASN A 29 -2.70 -0.02 15.44
C ASN A 29 -2.53 1.42 14.93
N ALA A 30 -1.85 1.61 13.80
CA ALA A 30 -1.66 2.95 13.25
C ALA A 30 -3.00 3.49 12.74
N ARG A 31 -3.39 4.69 13.22
CA ARG A 31 -4.65 5.36 12.87
C ARG A 31 -4.90 5.40 11.35
N TYR A 32 -3.85 5.56 10.55
CA TYR A 32 -3.95 5.68 9.10
C TYR A 32 -4.36 4.38 8.39
N TYR A 33 -4.20 3.22 9.04
CA TYR A 33 -4.45 1.91 8.42
C TYR A 33 -5.73 1.23 8.90
N VAL A 34 -6.50 1.84 9.81
CA VAL A 34 -7.73 1.24 10.36
C VAL A 34 -8.70 0.78 9.27
N ASP A 35 -8.98 1.62 8.29
CA ASP A 35 -9.93 1.29 7.21
C ASP A 35 -9.39 0.22 6.25
N LYS A 36 -8.07 0.22 6.00
CA LYS A 36 -7.42 -0.85 5.24
C LYS A 36 -7.52 -2.17 5.99
N MET A 37 -7.30 -2.18 7.31
CA MET A 37 -7.44 -3.39 8.13
C MET A 37 -8.86 -3.95 8.12
N LEU A 38 -9.87 -3.10 8.20
CA LEU A 38 -11.27 -3.51 8.05
C LEU A 38 -11.55 -4.10 6.66
N THR A 39 -11.01 -3.48 5.62
CA THR A 39 -11.13 -3.98 4.23
C THR A 39 -10.44 -5.32 4.04
N ARG A 40 -9.21 -5.50 4.56
CA ARG A 40 -8.48 -6.78 4.55
C ARG A 40 -9.25 -7.87 5.29
N LYS A 41 -9.81 -7.56 6.46
CA LYS A 41 -10.64 -8.49 7.22
C LYS A 41 -11.86 -8.94 6.41
N HIS A 42 -12.57 -8.01 5.79
CA HIS A 42 -13.72 -8.33 4.93
C HIS A 42 -13.33 -9.20 3.73
N LEU A 43 -12.25 -8.84 3.03
CA LEU A 43 -11.72 -9.58 1.89
C LEU A 43 -11.35 -11.02 2.27
N ARG A 44 -10.65 -11.20 3.40
CA ARG A 44 -10.26 -12.50 3.95
C ARG A 44 -11.47 -13.36 4.30
N THR A 45 -12.51 -12.78 4.89
CA THR A 45 -13.76 -13.49 5.18
C THR A 45 -14.44 -13.95 3.89
N LYS A 46 -14.61 -13.04 2.92
CA LYS A 46 -15.28 -13.37 1.66
C LYS A 46 -14.53 -14.42 0.84
N ALA A 47 -13.21 -14.38 0.79
CA ALA A 47 -12.45 -15.44 0.11
C ALA A 47 -12.60 -16.84 0.74
N LYS A 48 -12.96 -16.92 2.04
CA LYS A 48 -13.29 -18.22 2.67
C LYS A 48 -14.70 -18.68 2.30
N ASP A 49 -15.64 -17.75 2.16
CA ASP A 49 -17.04 -18.04 1.85
C ASP A 49 -17.27 -18.38 0.37
N TYR A 50 -16.36 -17.95 -0.52
CA TYR A 50 -16.45 -18.12 -1.97
C TYR A 50 -15.18 -18.80 -2.52
N PRO A 51 -15.14 -20.16 -2.61
CA PRO A 51 -13.93 -20.92 -2.97
C PRO A 51 -13.33 -20.59 -4.34
N ASP A 52 -14.14 -20.09 -5.27
CA ASP A 52 -13.75 -19.68 -6.62
C ASP A 52 -13.16 -18.25 -6.68
N PHE A 53 -13.15 -17.53 -5.56
CA PHE A 53 -12.69 -16.15 -5.48
C PHE A 53 -11.37 -16.08 -4.71
N SER A 54 -10.33 -15.61 -5.38
CA SER A 54 -9.01 -15.34 -4.82
C SER A 54 -8.66 -13.85 -4.83
N TYR A 55 -7.60 -13.49 -4.11
CA TYR A 55 -7.10 -12.13 -4.11
C TYR A 55 -5.58 -12.10 -3.93
N THR A 56 -4.96 -10.99 -4.29
CA THR A 56 -3.54 -10.72 -4.03
C THR A 56 -3.36 -9.31 -3.51
N MET A 57 -2.76 -9.18 -2.34
CA MET A 57 -2.31 -7.89 -1.82
C MET A 57 -0.93 -7.59 -2.40
N VAL A 58 -0.79 -6.45 -3.06
CA VAL A 58 0.44 -6.06 -3.76
C VAL A 58 1.14 -4.99 -2.95
N HIS A 59 2.35 -5.29 -2.46
CA HIS A 59 3.19 -4.38 -1.68
C HIS A 59 4.39 -3.98 -2.51
N ILE A 60 4.52 -2.68 -2.78
CA ILE A 60 5.56 -2.12 -3.64
C ILE A 60 6.44 -1.10 -2.92
N GLY A 61 6.28 -0.98 -1.59
CA GLY A 61 6.97 0.04 -0.80
C GLY A 61 6.42 1.43 -1.10
N LEU A 62 7.30 2.43 -1.14
CA LEU A 62 6.93 3.82 -1.39
C LEU A 62 7.03 4.16 -2.88
N PHE A 63 6.12 5.01 -3.36
CA PHE A 63 6.26 5.60 -4.69
C PHE A 63 7.40 6.62 -4.69
N ALA A 64 8.41 6.41 -5.54
CA ALA A 64 9.62 7.24 -5.56
C ALA A 64 9.31 8.71 -5.89
N GLU A 65 8.44 8.94 -6.87
CA GLU A 65 8.11 10.27 -7.38
C GLU A 65 7.41 11.13 -6.31
N SER A 66 6.54 10.50 -5.50
CA SER A 66 5.74 11.21 -4.50
C SER A 66 6.43 11.29 -3.13
N PHE A 67 7.15 10.25 -2.71
CA PHE A 67 7.67 10.13 -1.34
C PHE A 67 9.19 10.32 -1.22
N ALA A 68 9.96 10.02 -2.26
CA ALA A 68 11.41 10.26 -2.27
C ALA A 68 11.78 11.57 -2.97
N LEU A 69 11.03 11.94 -4.01
CA LEU A 69 11.30 13.09 -4.86
C LEU A 69 10.27 14.20 -4.75
N GLY A 70 9.30 14.08 -3.83
CA GLY A 70 8.28 15.09 -3.57
C GLY A 70 8.86 16.29 -2.85
N ASP A 71 8.42 17.49 -3.24
CA ASP A 71 8.87 18.74 -2.61
C ASP A 71 8.41 18.80 -1.14
N GLU A 72 7.29 18.14 -0.83
CA GLU A 72 6.74 17.97 0.53
C GLU A 72 7.65 17.14 1.45
N PHE A 73 8.58 16.37 0.86
CA PHE A 73 9.53 15.52 1.57
C PHE A 73 10.95 16.08 1.53
N GLY A 74 11.07 17.40 1.40
CA GLY A 74 12.32 18.14 1.61
C GLY A 74 13.27 18.14 0.44
N VAL A 75 12.81 17.77 -0.76
CA VAL A 75 13.58 17.90 -2.01
C VAL A 75 13.44 19.32 -2.57
N ASP A 76 14.57 19.96 -2.85
CA ASP A 76 14.64 21.19 -3.64
C ASP A 76 15.31 20.86 -4.98
N ARG A 77 14.49 20.80 -6.03
CA ARG A 77 14.93 20.46 -7.38
C ARG A 77 15.77 21.56 -8.02
N ALA A 78 15.54 22.83 -7.66
CA ALA A 78 16.29 23.96 -8.22
C ALA A 78 17.69 24.03 -7.61
N ALA A 79 17.79 23.89 -6.28
CA ALA A 79 19.06 23.86 -5.57
C ALA A 79 19.79 22.52 -5.69
N LYS A 80 19.11 21.46 -6.15
CA LYS A 80 19.62 20.08 -6.21
C LYS A 80 20.04 19.55 -4.84
N THR A 81 19.23 19.85 -3.83
CA THR A 81 19.46 19.44 -2.44
C THR A 81 18.25 18.71 -1.90
N PHE A 82 18.45 17.91 -0.84
CA PHE A 82 17.34 17.32 -0.10
C PHE A 82 17.63 17.35 1.41
N THR A 83 16.57 17.32 2.22
CA THR A 83 16.66 17.10 3.66
C THR A 83 16.42 15.62 3.97
N TRP A 84 17.37 14.96 4.62
CA TRP A 84 17.16 13.59 5.08
C TRP A 84 16.33 13.59 6.38
N PHE A 85 15.25 12.82 6.40
CA PHE A 85 14.42 12.63 7.59
C PHE A 85 14.63 11.21 8.15
N GLY A 86 15.04 11.11 9.42
CA GLY A 86 15.24 9.84 10.09
C GLY A 86 16.68 9.32 10.01
N ASN A 87 16.85 8.00 10.01
CA ASN A 87 18.16 7.34 10.04
C ASN A 87 18.73 7.23 8.60
N PRO A 88 19.91 7.82 8.29
CA PRO A 88 20.53 7.73 6.96
C PRO A 88 20.90 6.32 6.51
N GLU A 89 21.06 5.40 7.46
CA GLU A 89 21.39 4.00 7.18
C GLU A 89 20.13 3.11 7.06
N MET A 90 18.92 3.69 7.12
CA MET A 90 17.68 2.93 6.99
C MET A 90 17.50 2.48 5.54
N GLU A 91 17.31 1.17 5.35
CA GLU A 91 16.89 0.62 4.06
C GLU A 91 15.38 0.79 3.88
N ALA A 92 14.97 1.29 2.71
CA ALA A 92 13.58 1.42 2.32
C ALA A 92 13.38 0.97 0.87
N SER A 93 12.23 0.34 0.61
CA SER A 93 11.85 -0.10 -0.73
C SER A 93 11.10 1.02 -1.46
N PHE A 94 11.56 1.35 -2.65
CA PHE A 94 10.91 2.32 -3.54
C PHE A 94 10.58 1.68 -4.88
N SER A 95 9.40 2.00 -5.39
CA SER A 95 8.98 1.65 -6.74
C SER A 95 8.60 2.92 -7.50
N SER A 96 8.95 2.97 -8.78
CA SER A 96 8.53 4.06 -9.67
C SER A 96 7.11 3.81 -10.16
N MET A 97 6.32 4.87 -10.28
CA MET A 97 5.11 4.86 -11.11
C MET A 97 5.56 4.91 -12.57
N ALA A 98 5.53 3.78 -13.27
CA ALA A 98 5.86 3.74 -14.70
C ALA A 98 5.02 4.76 -15.50
N GLU A 99 5.65 5.40 -16.49
CA GLU A 99 4.98 6.29 -17.47
C GLU A 99 4.05 5.52 -18.43
#